data_AF-A0A5D2BLG2-F1
#
_entry.id   AF-A0A5D2BLG2-F1
#
_cell.length_a   1.000
_cell.length_b   1.000
_cell.length_c   1.000
_cell.angle_alpha   90.00
_cell.angle_beta   90.00
_cell.angle_gamma   90.00
#
_symmetry.space_group_name_H-M   'P 1'
#
loop_
_entity.id
_entity.type
_entity.pdbx_description
1 polymer ?
#
loop_
_entity_poly.entity_id
_entity_poly.type
_entity_poly.pdbx_seq_one_letter_code
_entity_poly.pdbx_strand_id
1 'polypeptide(L)'
;MDFVKTALFKRHSNYSISVDEIGMKLDFVWAPYVLNLTHLLTDFKTKKKYPNVMVMGAGLWHMLHVSNPSDYELVLQTLKSSLVSLFPFSTDIANAYGIAEVVVMLVTTALVTLVMERGWLPLVFATFFLTVMYIWHYGNVLKYQSEVREKISMDFMIKLGSKLGTVRVLGTF
;
A
#
# COMPACT_ATOMS: atom_id res chain seq x y z
N MET A 1 -33.90 2.47 -14.75
CA MET A 1 -32.74 1.61 -15.05
C MET A 1 -32.13 1.90 -16.42
N ASP A 2 -32.88 2.56 -17.32
CA ASP A 2 -32.44 2.93 -18.68
C ASP A 2 -31.43 4.07 -18.75
N PHE A 3 -31.43 4.99 -17.78
CA PHE A 3 -30.49 6.13 -17.75
C PHE A 3 -29.03 5.66 -17.63
N VAL A 4 -28.78 4.63 -16.82
CA VAL A 4 -27.44 4.03 -16.63
C VAL A 4 -26.98 3.27 -17.88
N LYS A 5 -27.90 2.61 -18.59
CA LYS A 5 -27.62 1.87 -19.83
C LYS A 5 -27.29 2.82 -20.99
N THR A 6 -28.03 3.92 -21.12
CA THR A 6 -27.75 4.97 -22.11
C THR A 6 -26.44 5.71 -21.82
N ALA A 7 -26.10 5.92 -20.54
CA ALA A 7 -24.80 6.49 -20.14
C ALA A 7 -23.62 5.53 -20.43
N LEU A 8 -23.83 4.22 -20.31
CA LEU A 8 -22.83 3.18 -20.60
C LEU A 8 -22.44 3.14 -22.09
N PHE A 9 -23.38 3.35 -23.00
CA PHE A 9 -23.12 3.38 -24.45
C PHE A 9 -22.52 4.70 -24.96
N LYS A 10 -22.55 5.76 -24.15
CA LYS A 10 -22.01 7.09 -24.52
C LYS A 10 -20.49 7.23 -24.34
N ARG A 11 -19.79 6.23 -23.78
CA ARG A 11 -18.36 6.32 -23.40
C ARG A 11 -17.37 6.52 -24.56
N HIS A 12 -17.78 6.26 -25.81
CA HIS A 12 -16.95 6.48 -27.00
C HIS A 12 -17.34 7.75 -27.77
N SER A 13 -18.04 8.68 -27.11
CA SER A 13 -18.48 9.93 -27.71
C SER A 13 -18.06 11.11 -26.84
N ASN A 14 -17.93 12.28 -27.47
CA ASN A 14 -17.62 13.52 -26.76
C ASN A 14 -18.75 13.82 -25.76
N TYR A 15 -18.39 14.10 -24.51
CA TYR A 15 -19.35 14.48 -23.49
C TYR A 15 -18.88 15.72 -22.72
N SER A 16 -19.82 16.56 -22.31
CA SER A 16 -19.57 17.74 -21.49
C SER A 16 -20.54 17.67 -20.31
N ILE A 17 -20.01 17.81 -19.10
CA ILE A 17 -20.81 17.88 -17.87
C ILE A 17 -20.39 19.14 -17.12
N SER A 18 -21.35 20.03 -16.90
CA SER A 18 -21.20 21.19 -16.02
C SER A 18 -21.84 20.86 -14.68
N VAL A 19 -21.06 20.98 -13.60
CA VAL A 19 -21.53 20.87 -12.23
C VAL A 19 -21.62 22.28 -11.69
N ASP A 20 -22.81 22.88 -11.79
CA ASP A 20 -23.06 24.28 -11.41
C ASP A 20 -22.85 24.53 -9.91
N GLU A 21 -22.99 23.49 -9.08
CA GLU A 21 -22.83 23.53 -7.63
C GLU A 21 -21.37 23.77 -7.17
N ILE A 22 -20.39 23.38 -8.01
CA ILE A 22 -18.95 23.53 -7.74
C ILE A 22 -18.31 24.51 -8.74
N GLY A 23 -19.07 25.00 -9.73
CA GLY A 23 -18.55 25.83 -10.82
C GLY A 23 -17.56 25.09 -11.73
N MET A 24 -17.61 23.75 -11.78
CA MET A 24 -16.69 22.92 -12.53
C MET A 24 -17.30 22.46 -13.85
N LYS A 25 -16.59 22.64 -14.96
CA LYS A 25 -16.95 22.10 -16.28
C LYS A 25 -15.97 21.01 -16.68
N LEU A 26 -16.44 19.79 -16.81
CA LEU A 26 -15.67 18.64 -17.26
C LEU A 26 -16.03 18.33 -18.72
N ASP A 27 -15.05 18.50 -19.60
CA ASP A 27 -15.17 18.17 -21.02
C ASP A 27 -14.35 16.91 -21.31
N PHE A 28 -14.99 15.90 -21.88
CA PHE A 28 -14.34 14.69 -22.37
C PHE A 28 -14.45 14.63 -23.89
N VAL A 29 -13.29 14.45 -24.51
CA VAL A 29 -13.16 14.33 -25.95
C VAL A 29 -12.61 12.95 -26.26
N TRP A 30 -13.34 12.19 -27.07
CA TRP A 30 -12.92 10.88 -27.49
C TRP A 30 -11.93 10.99 -28.65
N ALA A 31 -10.67 10.67 -28.40
CA ALA A 31 -9.58 10.74 -29.37
C ALA A 31 -8.85 9.38 -29.47
N PRO A 32 -9.34 8.43 -30.28
CA PRO A 32 -8.78 7.08 -30.39
C PRO A 32 -7.38 7.04 -31.02
N TYR A 33 -7.08 8.03 -31.86
CA TYR A 33 -5.82 8.18 -32.56
C TYR A 33 -5.06 9.40 -32.07
N VAL A 34 -3.73 9.29 -32.05
CA VAL A 34 -2.83 10.36 -31.61
C VAL A 34 -2.97 11.61 -32.50
N LEU A 35 -3.28 11.43 -33.80
CA LEU A 35 -3.59 12.53 -34.73
C LEU A 35 -4.75 13.43 -34.27
N ASN A 36 -5.83 12.83 -33.72
CA ASN A 36 -6.98 13.59 -33.23
C ASN A 36 -6.59 14.46 -32.03
N LEU A 37 -5.63 13.99 -31.23
CA LEU A 37 -5.12 14.73 -30.08
C LEU A 37 -4.27 15.93 -30.51
N THR A 38 -3.43 15.75 -31.53
CA THR A 38 -2.64 16.84 -32.11
C THR A 38 -3.55 17.95 -32.64
N HIS A 39 -4.64 17.60 -33.34
CA HIS A 39 -5.61 18.58 -33.82
C HIS A 39 -6.28 19.36 -32.67
N LEU A 40 -6.63 18.66 -31.59
CA LEU A 40 -7.21 19.28 -30.39
C LEU A 40 -6.23 20.27 -29.73
N LEU A 41 -4.95 19.91 -29.64
CA LEU A 41 -3.92 20.80 -29.12
C LEU A 41 -3.72 22.04 -30.00
N THR A 42 -3.77 21.87 -31.33
CA THR A 42 -3.73 23.01 -32.25
C THR A 42 -4.97 23.89 -32.11
N ASP A 43 -6.15 23.32 -31.86
CA ASP A 43 -7.37 24.08 -31.61
C ASP A 43 -7.29 24.89 -30.31
N PHE A 44 -6.67 24.36 -29.26
CA PHE A 44 -6.43 25.12 -28.03
C PHE A 44 -5.45 26.26 -28.22
N LYS A 45 -4.40 26.04 -29.02
CA LYS A 45 -3.41 27.06 -29.35
C LYS A 45 -4.02 28.20 -30.16
N THR A 46 -4.82 27.89 -31.16
CA THR A 46 -5.47 28.89 -32.03
C THR A 46 -6.55 29.68 -31.28
N LYS A 47 -7.35 29.01 -30.45
CA LYS A 47 -8.44 29.65 -29.68
C LYS A 47 -7.99 30.30 -28.38
N LYS A 48 -6.70 30.17 -28.00
CA LYS A 48 -6.12 30.62 -26.71
C LYS A 48 -6.97 30.23 -25.49
N LYS A 49 -7.65 29.09 -25.55
CA LYS A 49 -8.53 28.60 -24.48
C LYS A 49 -7.90 27.36 -23.88
N TYR A 50 -7.23 27.54 -22.75
CA TYR A 50 -6.50 26.47 -22.06
C TYR A 50 -7.34 25.95 -20.89
N PRO A 51 -7.55 24.62 -20.78
CA PRO A 51 -8.19 24.04 -19.61
C PRO A 51 -7.28 24.16 -18.38
N ASN A 52 -7.86 24.30 -17.18
CA ASN A 52 -7.10 24.36 -15.92
C ASN A 52 -6.43 23.02 -15.57
N VAL A 53 -7.13 21.92 -15.85
CA VAL A 53 -6.62 20.55 -15.66
C VAL A 53 -6.91 19.79 -16.94
N MET A 54 -5.89 19.11 -17.47
CA MET A 54 -6.00 18.31 -18.67
C MET A 54 -5.35 16.96 -18.44
N VAL A 55 -6.12 15.89 -18.65
CA VAL A 55 -5.63 14.52 -18.64
C VAL A 55 -5.84 13.98 -20.05
N MET A 56 -4.77 13.54 -20.68
CA MET A 56 -4.79 12.92 -21.99
C MET A 56 -4.17 11.53 -21.90
N GLY A 57 -4.81 10.56 -22.56
CA GLY A 57 -4.26 9.23 -22.73
C GLY A 57 -4.46 8.80 -24.18
N ALA A 58 -3.37 8.46 -24.85
CA ALA A 58 -3.39 7.85 -26.16
C ALA A 58 -2.28 6.79 -26.19
N GLY A 59 -2.58 5.59 -26.68
CA GLY A 59 -1.58 4.54 -26.74
C GLY A 59 -2.19 3.17 -27.01
N LEU A 60 -3.08 2.70 -26.14
CA LEU A 60 -3.53 1.31 -26.22
C LEU A 60 -4.38 0.99 -27.46
N TRP A 61 -5.32 1.87 -27.82
CA TRP A 61 -6.19 1.66 -28.98
C TRP A 61 -5.45 1.81 -30.32
N HIS A 62 -4.54 2.78 -30.39
CA HIS A 62 -3.73 3.06 -31.58
C HIS A 62 -2.71 1.94 -31.82
N MET A 63 -2.07 1.44 -30.75
CA MET A 63 -1.13 0.31 -30.82
C MET A 63 -1.81 -1.01 -31.21
N LEU A 64 -3.09 -1.18 -30.87
CA LEU A 64 -3.86 -2.37 -31.25
C LEU A 64 -4.24 -2.38 -32.75
N HIS A 65 -4.40 -1.21 -33.38
CA HIS A 65 -4.93 -1.09 -34.75
C HIS A 65 -3.89 -0.63 -35.78
N VAL A 66 -2.77 -0.05 -35.36
CA VAL A 66 -1.69 0.39 -36.24
C VAL A 66 -0.44 -0.40 -35.89
N SER A 67 -0.06 -1.28 -36.82
CA SER A 67 1.07 -2.20 -36.67
C SER A 67 2.38 -1.68 -37.26
N ASN A 68 2.37 -0.53 -37.95
CA ASN A 68 3.57 0.08 -38.51
C ASN A 68 4.28 0.95 -37.45
N PRO A 69 5.47 0.55 -36.94
CA PRO A 69 6.15 1.28 -35.89
C PRO A 69 6.65 2.66 -36.35
N SER A 70 7.06 2.77 -37.61
CA SER A 70 7.64 3.99 -38.19
C SER A 70 6.65 5.16 -38.18
N ASP A 71 5.41 4.90 -38.58
CA ASP A 71 4.34 5.90 -38.63
C ASP A 71 3.92 6.30 -37.21
N TYR A 72 3.88 5.34 -36.29
CA TYR A 72 3.54 5.58 -34.89
C TYR A 72 4.57 6.51 -34.21
N GLU A 73 5.86 6.28 -34.44
CA GLU A 73 6.94 7.11 -33.91
C GLU A 73 6.84 8.56 -34.40
N LEU A 74 6.63 8.76 -35.71
CA LEU A 74 6.49 10.10 -36.31
C LEU A 74 5.31 10.87 -35.71
N VAL A 75 4.18 10.20 -35.52
CA VAL A 75 2.96 10.80 -34.95
C VAL A 75 3.17 11.15 -33.47
N LEU A 76 3.88 10.32 -32.70
CA LEU A 76 4.24 10.64 -31.32
C LEU A 76 5.22 11.81 -31.20
N GLN A 77 6.24 11.88 -32.05
CA GLN A 77 7.19 12.99 -32.06
C GLN A 77 6.48 14.31 -32.38
N THR A 78 5.54 14.29 -33.33
CA THR A 78 4.71 15.45 -33.70
C THR A 78 3.80 15.90 -32.56
N LEU A 79 3.18 14.95 -31.86
CA LEU A 79 2.38 15.24 -30.66
C LEU A 79 3.26 15.85 -29.56
N LYS A 80 4.41 15.25 -29.27
CA LYS A 80 5.37 15.73 -28.27
C LYS A 80 5.80 17.17 -28.56
N SER A 81 6.16 17.47 -29.80
CA SER A 81 6.53 18.84 -30.21
C SER A 81 5.38 19.83 -30.00
N SER A 82 4.15 19.45 -30.37
CA SER A 82 2.96 20.28 -30.16
C SER A 82 2.70 20.55 -28.67
N LEU A 83 2.85 19.53 -27.82
CA LEU A 83 2.70 19.64 -26.36
C LEU A 83 3.76 20.53 -25.71
N VAL A 84 5.04 20.34 -26.05
CA VAL A 84 6.14 21.19 -25.57
C VAL A 84 5.96 22.64 -26.01
N SER A 85 5.33 22.87 -27.18
CA SER A 85 4.99 24.22 -27.62
C SER A 85 3.78 24.82 -26.89
N LEU A 86 2.90 23.99 -26.33
CA LEU A 86 1.69 24.42 -25.63
C LEU A 86 1.98 24.76 -24.17
N PHE A 87 2.83 23.96 -23.55
CA PHE A 87 3.29 24.15 -22.19
C PHE A 87 4.81 24.23 -22.23
N PRO A 88 5.43 25.37 -21.90
CA PRO A 88 6.87 25.45 -21.72
C PRO A 88 7.22 24.65 -20.45
N PHE A 89 7.22 23.32 -20.56
CA PHE A 89 7.80 22.46 -19.54
C PHE A 89 9.28 22.83 -19.48
N SER A 90 9.68 23.51 -18.41
CA SER A 90 11.09 23.82 -18.24
C SER A 90 11.86 22.51 -18.12
N THR A 91 12.83 22.33 -19.01
CA THR A 91 13.77 21.21 -18.99
C THR A 91 14.47 21.10 -17.63
N ASP A 92 14.63 22.22 -16.91
CA ASP A 92 15.22 22.26 -15.58
C ASP A 92 14.36 21.54 -14.55
N ILE A 93 13.02 21.65 -14.66
CA ILE A 93 12.07 20.99 -13.74
C ILE A 93 12.09 19.47 -13.98
N ALA A 94 12.06 19.06 -15.25
CA ALA A 94 12.12 17.64 -15.61
C ALA A 94 13.45 17.00 -15.18
N ASN A 95 14.56 17.72 -15.37
CA ASN A 95 15.88 17.27 -14.95
C ASN A 95 15.99 17.20 -13.41
N ALA A 96 15.48 18.20 -12.69
CA ALA A 96 15.47 18.20 -11.22
C ALA A 96 14.65 17.03 -10.65
N TYR A 97 13.48 16.75 -11.23
CA TYR A 97 12.67 15.59 -10.84
C TYR A 97 13.41 14.27 -11.11
N GLY A 98 14.03 14.14 -12.29
CA GLY A 98 14.82 12.95 -12.64
C GLY A 98 15.97 12.68 -11.66
N ILE A 99 16.71 13.72 -11.27
CA ILE A 99 17.79 13.60 -10.27
C ILE A 99 17.22 13.21 -8.90
N ALA A 100 16.12 13.83 -8.47
CA ALA A 100 15.49 13.52 -7.18
C ALA A 100 15.01 12.05 -7.11
N GLU A 101 14.39 11.54 -8.17
CA GLU A 101 13.91 10.15 -8.26
C GLU A 101 15.08 9.15 -8.17
N VAL A 102 16.16 9.40 -8.92
CA VAL A 102 17.35 8.52 -8.90
C VAL A 102 17.99 8.49 -7.51
N VAL A 103 18.06 9.64 -6.83
CA VAL A 103 18.56 9.71 -5.44
C VAL A 103 17.67 8.93 -4.50
N VAL A 104 16.33 9.03 -4.62
CA VAL A 104 15.39 8.29 -3.76
C VAL A 104 15.56 6.78 -3.93
N MET A 105 15.76 6.31 -5.17
CA MET A 105 15.99 4.89 -5.45
C MET A 105 17.32 4.39 -4.88
N LEU A 106 18.37 5.20 -4.96
CA LEU A 106 19.68 4.86 -4.36
C LEU A 106 19.59 4.81 -2.83
N VAL A 107 18.96 5.80 -2.20
CA VAL A 107 18.85 5.86 -0.73
C VAL A 107 18.00 4.71 -0.20
N THR A 108 16.87 4.41 -0.83
CA THR A 108 16.01 3.30 -0.41
C THR A 108 16.71 1.96 -0.57
N THR A 109 17.42 1.74 -1.69
CA THR A 109 18.21 0.53 -1.90
C THR A 109 19.29 0.40 -0.82
N ALA A 110 20.04 1.47 -0.54
CA ALA A 110 21.08 1.47 0.48
C ALA A 110 20.51 1.19 1.89
N LEU A 111 19.36 1.78 2.24
CA LEU A 111 18.69 1.50 3.51
C LEU A 111 18.27 0.03 3.62
N VAL A 112 17.71 -0.56 2.56
CA VAL A 112 17.34 -1.98 2.54
C VAL A 112 18.59 -2.86 2.70
N THR A 113 19.70 -2.54 2.03
CA THR A 113 20.96 -3.27 2.19
C THR A 113 21.51 -3.15 3.61
N LEU A 114 21.48 -1.95 4.20
CA LEU A 114 21.91 -1.74 5.59
C LEU A 114 21.00 -2.47 6.58
N VAL A 115 19.69 -2.52 6.33
CA VAL A 115 18.75 -3.31 7.14
C VAL A 115 18.98 -4.80 6.96
N MET A 116 19.39 -5.29 5.78
CA MET A 116 19.76 -6.69 5.60
C MET A 116 21.08 -7.03 6.30
N GLU A 117 22.09 -6.16 6.25
CA GLU A 117 23.38 -6.37 6.92
C GLU A 117 23.33 -6.14 8.44
N ARG A 118 22.50 -5.22 8.93
CA ARG A 118 22.33 -4.89 10.37
C ARG A 118 21.02 -5.43 10.98
N GLY A 119 20.21 -6.16 10.21
CA GLY A 119 18.88 -6.68 10.58
C GLY A 119 18.87 -7.81 11.60
N TRP A 120 20.04 -8.20 12.08
CA TRP A 120 20.19 -9.09 13.22
C TRP A 120 19.91 -8.37 14.54
N LEU A 121 19.97 -7.04 14.60
CA LEU A 121 19.78 -6.30 15.86
C LEU A 121 18.37 -6.49 16.47
N PRO A 122 17.26 -6.35 15.72
CA PRO A 122 15.92 -6.65 16.24
C PRO A 122 15.72 -8.13 16.54
N LEU A 123 16.35 -9.02 15.74
CA LEU A 123 16.27 -10.47 15.91
C LEU A 123 16.94 -10.92 17.22
N VAL A 124 18.14 -10.43 17.50
CA VAL A 124 18.91 -10.69 18.74
C VAL A 124 18.16 -10.15 19.95
N PHE A 125 17.59 -8.95 19.85
CA PHE A 125 16.77 -8.37 20.90
C PHE A 125 15.52 -9.23 21.18
N ALA A 126 14.81 -9.66 20.15
CA ALA A 126 13.65 -10.55 20.29
C ALA A 126 14.01 -11.90 20.92
N THR A 127 15.14 -12.50 20.53
CA THR A 127 15.59 -13.77 21.13
C THR A 127 15.94 -13.62 22.60
N PHE A 128 16.58 -12.52 22.99
CA PHE A 128 16.88 -12.23 24.39
C PHE A 128 15.62 -12.12 25.27
N PHE A 129 14.59 -11.39 24.82
CA PHE A 129 13.34 -11.31 25.57
C PHE A 129 12.58 -12.65 25.61
N LEU A 130 12.64 -13.42 24.52
CA LEU A 130 12.00 -14.73 24.46
C LEU A 130 12.65 -15.72 25.44
N THR A 131 13.98 -15.73 25.58
CA THR A 131 14.66 -16.60 26.55
C THR A 131 14.30 -16.22 27.98
N VAL A 132 14.28 -14.93 28.31
CA VAL A 132 13.85 -14.45 29.64
C VAL A 132 12.41 -14.88 29.94
N MET A 133 11.49 -14.69 28.98
CA MET A 133 10.09 -15.09 29.14
C MET A 133 9.95 -16.61 29.27
N TYR A 134 10.71 -17.39 28.50
CA TYR A 134 10.69 -18.85 28.53
C TYR A 134 11.18 -19.39 29.88
N ILE A 135 12.31 -18.88 30.38
CA ILE A 135 12.86 -19.24 31.69
C ILE A 135 11.85 -18.89 32.80
N TRP A 136 11.26 -17.70 32.74
CA TRP A 136 10.24 -17.25 33.69
C TRP A 136 9.01 -18.17 33.69
N HIS A 137 8.47 -18.48 32.50
CA HIS A 137 7.33 -19.39 32.37
C HIS A 137 7.64 -20.77 32.92
N TYR A 138 8.79 -21.34 32.57
CA TYR A 138 9.22 -22.65 33.08
C TYR A 138 9.36 -22.65 34.60
N GLY A 139 9.98 -21.61 35.16
CA GLY A 139 10.11 -21.44 36.61
C GLY A 139 8.77 -21.34 37.32
N ASN A 140 7.81 -20.57 36.79
CA ASN A 140 6.48 -20.46 37.36
C ASN A 140 5.71 -21.78 37.31
N VAL A 141 5.82 -22.53 36.21
CA VAL A 141 5.18 -23.85 36.10
C VAL A 141 5.75 -24.81 37.14
N LEU A 142 7.08 -24.85 37.31
CA LEU A 142 7.71 -25.73 38.30
C LEU A 142 7.33 -25.33 39.72
N LYS A 143 7.30 -24.01 40.01
CA LYS A 143 6.86 -23.47 41.30
C LYS A 143 5.40 -23.81 41.58
N TYR A 144 4.51 -23.65 40.60
CA TYR A 144 3.10 -24.02 40.74
C TYR A 144 2.91 -25.50 41.07
N GLN A 145 3.68 -26.38 40.40
CA GLN A 145 3.66 -27.83 40.70
C GLN A 145 4.16 -28.14 42.12
N SER A 146 5.17 -27.41 42.62
CA SER A 146 5.60 -27.56 44.02
C SER A 146 4.55 -27.09 45.03
N GLU A 147 3.90 -25.95 44.79
CA GLU A 147 2.88 -25.40 45.69
C GLU A 147 1.61 -26.27 45.73
N VAL A 148 1.18 -26.81 44.58
CA VAL A 148 0.04 -27.74 44.51
C VAL A 148 0.37 -29.06 45.22
N ARG A 149 1.59 -29.58 45.05
CA ARG A 149 2.04 -30.81 45.72
C ARG A 149 2.08 -30.65 47.24
N GLU A 150 2.60 -29.53 47.73
CA GLU A 150 2.67 -29.23 49.16
C GLU A 150 1.27 -29.10 49.78
N LYS A 151 0.35 -28.40 49.09
CA LYS A 151 -1.06 -28.28 49.53
C LYS A 151 -1.77 -29.64 49.61
N ILE A 152 -1.64 -30.49 48.58
CA ILE A 152 -2.23 -31.85 48.58
C ILE A 152 -1.64 -32.71 49.69
N SER A 153 -0.35 -32.55 50.01
CA SER A 153 0.27 -33.28 51.12
C SER A 153 -0.29 -32.86 52.48
N MET A 154 -0.57 -31.58 52.69
CA MET A 154 -1.20 -31.11 53.93
C MET A 154 -2.62 -31.64 54.08
N ASP A 155 -3.45 -31.56 53.03
CA ASP A 155 -4.80 -32.12 53.05
C ASP A 155 -4.80 -33.64 53.29
N PHE A 156 -3.83 -34.35 52.71
CA PHE A 156 -3.64 -35.77 52.96
C PHE A 156 -3.23 -36.06 54.41
N MET A 157 -2.31 -35.27 54.99
CA MET A 157 -1.92 -35.42 56.40
C MET A 157 -3.08 -35.12 57.36
N ILE A 158 -3.90 -34.09 57.10
CA ILE A 158 -5.09 -33.78 57.90
C ILE A 158 -6.14 -34.89 57.76
N LYS A 159 -6.32 -35.44 56.55
CA LYS A 159 -7.22 -36.58 56.31
C LYS A 159 -6.72 -37.86 56.99
N LEU A 160 -5.41 -38.09 57.04
CA LEU A 160 -4.82 -39.23 57.74
C LEU A 160 -4.93 -39.08 59.26
N GLY A 161 -4.69 -37.88 59.79
CA GLY A 161 -4.84 -37.55 61.22
C GLY A 161 -6.30 -37.61 61.71
N SER A 162 -7.26 -37.21 60.87
CA SER A 162 -8.69 -37.34 61.21
C SER A 162 -9.19 -38.80 61.10
N LYS A 163 -8.57 -39.64 60.26
CA LYS A 163 -8.91 -41.07 60.14
C LYS A 163 -8.23 -41.95 61.18
N LEU A 164 -7.05 -41.57 61.68
CA LEU A 164 -6.47 -42.06 62.93
C LEU A 164 -7.16 -41.34 64.10
N GLY A 165 -8.49 -41.51 64.20
CA GLY A 165 -9.25 -41.08 65.35
C GLY A 165 -8.55 -41.59 66.60
N THR A 166 -8.15 -40.66 67.47
CA THR A 166 -7.48 -40.93 68.73
C THR A 166 -8.35 -41.89 69.55
N VAL A 167 -8.12 -43.19 69.45
CA VAL A 167 -8.52 -44.16 70.48
C VAL A 167 -7.66 -43.82 71.68
N ARG A 168 -8.14 -42.89 72.50
CA ARG A 168 -7.57 -42.62 73.82
C ARG A 168 -7.90 -43.82 74.69
N VAL A 169 -6.92 -44.69 74.88
CA VAL A 169 -7.01 -45.79 75.84
C VAL A 169 -6.99 -45.19 77.24
N LEU A 170 -7.98 -45.57 78.05
CA LEU A 170 -8.16 -45.12 79.42
C LEU A 170 -6.94 -45.53 80.25
N GLY A 171 -6.26 -44.56 80.86
CA GLY A 171 -5.17 -44.85 81.79
C GLY A 171 -5.71 -45.62 82.99
N THR A 172 -5.24 -46.84 83.17
CA THR A 172 -5.45 -47.60 84.41
C THR A 172 -4.42 -47.15 85.44
N PHE A 173 -4.95 -46.84 86.62
CA PHE A 173 -4.25 -46.46 87.85
C PHE A 173 -3.18 -47.47 88.29
#